data_AF-A0A1W1X861-F1
#
_entry.id   AF-A0A1W1X861-F1
#
_cell.length_a   1.000
_cell.length_b   1.000
_cell.length_c   1.000
_cell.angle_alpha   90.00
_cell.angle_beta   90.00
_cell.angle_gamma   90.00
#
_symmetry.space_group_name_H-M   'P 1'
#
loop_
_entity.id
_entity.type
_entity.pdbx_description
1 polymer ?
#
loop_
_entity_poly.entity_id
_entity_poly.type
_entity_poly.pdbx_seq_one_letter_code
_entity_poly.pdbx_strand_id
1 'polypeptide(L)'
;MQRRPIHLLFCLSDCCAWLLVGVGVIGAFDFALVPPEILFRNSPPSAIVNPACYCTSLLLGAKGAFMLSERKPLGLLLLQAIGLLYAWQGQYAIAALWLGSTLLLFGLPLLLVWQEVRRQAAALVE
;
A
#
# COMPACT_ATOMS: atom_id res chain seq x y z
N MET A 1 13.05 -19.02 22.08
CA MET A 1 11.63 -19.29 21.77
C MET A 1 10.81 -18.04 21.37
N GLN A 2 11.40 -16.97 20.82
CA GLN A 2 10.75 -15.64 20.74
C GLN A 2 10.52 -15.09 19.31
N ARG A 3 10.49 -15.94 18.27
CA ARG A 3 10.31 -15.51 16.85
C ARG A 3 8.87 -15.55 16.32
N ARG A 4 7.91 -16.05 17.11
CA ARG A 4 6.49 -16.18 16.69
C ARG A 4 5.80 -14.86 16.28
N PRO A 5 5.94 -13.73 17.00
CA PRO A 5 5.21 -12.51 16.65
C PRO A 5 5.69 -11.89 15.33
N ILE A 6 6.99 -12.02 15.02
CA ILE A 6 7.59 -11.48 13.79
C ILE A 6 7.05 -12.23 12.58
N HIS A 7 6.96 -13.56 12.63
CA HIS A 7 6.36 -14.36 11.56
C HIS A 7 4.90 -14.00 11.28
N LEU A 8 4.11 -13.75 12.34
CA LEU A 8 2.72 -13.32 12.19
C LEU A 8 2.61 -11.96 11.49
N LEU A 9 3.48 -11.00 11.85
CA LEU A 9 3.52 -9.69 11.20
C LEU A 9 3.86 -9.80 9.71
N PHE A 10 4.84 -10.64 9.35
CA PHE A 10 5.16 -10.87 7.94
C PHE A 10 4.02 -11.52 7.17
N CYS A 11 3.38 -12.53 7.75
CA CYS A 11 2.26 -13.21 7.11
C CYS A 11 1.05 -12.29 6.94
N LEU A 12 0.75 -11.46 7.94
CA LEU A 12 -0.29 -10.44 7.86
C LEU A 12 0.03 -9.39 6.78
N SER A 13 1.28 -8.93 6.73
CA SER A 13 1.76 -7.99 5.72
C SER A 13 1.56 -8.58 4.31
N ASP A 14 1.93 -9.85 4.10
CA ASP A 14 1.79 -10.51 2.80
C ASP A 14 0.31 -10.69 2.41
N CYS A 15 -0.55 -11.11 3.35
CA CYS A 15 -1.99 -11.19 3.12
C CYS A 15 -2.59 -9.82 2.73
N CYS A 16 -2.22 -8.76 3.44
CA CYS A 16 -2.66 -7.40 3.12
C CYS A 16 -2.14 -6.94 1.76
N ALA A 17 -0.90 -7.27 1.38
CA ALA A 17 -0.37 -6.97 0.05
C ALA A 17 -1.19 -7.64 -1.05
N TRP A 18 -1.48 -8.94 -0.91
CA TRP A 18 -2.29 -9.67 -1.88
C TRP A 18 -3.73 -9.16 -1.98
N LEU A 19 -4.33 -8.78 -0.85
CA LEU A 19 -5.65 -8.13 -0.84
C LEU A 19 -5.62 -6.79 -1.57
N LEU A 20 -4.59 -5.96 -1.34
CA LEU A 20 -4.43 -4.67 -2.05
C LEU A 20 -4.20 -4.87 -3.55
N VAL A 21 -3.45 -5.88 -3.96
CA VAL A 21 -3.31 -6.27 -5.38
C VAL A 21 -4.68 -6.64 -5.94
N GLY A 22 -5.44 -7.50 -5.26
CA GLY A 22 -6.77 -7.91 -5.67
C GLY A 22 -7.72 -6.72 -5.85
N VAL A 23 -7.79 -5.84 -4.85
CA VAL A 23 -8.62 -4.61 -4.90
C VAL A 23 -8.19 -3.70 -6.04
N GLY A 24 -6.87 -3.49 -6.24
CA GLY A 24 -6.37 -2.63 -7.30
C GLY A 24 -6.67 -3.18 -8.70
N VAL A 25 -6.52 -4.49 -8.90
CA VAL A 25 -6.83 -5.15 -10.18
C VAL A 25 -8.33 -5.18 -10.44
N ILE A 26 -9.13 -5.63 -9.48
CA ILE A 26 -10.60 -5.68 -9.62
C ILE A 26 -11.16 -4.28 -9.86
N GLY A 27 -10.74 -3.28 -9.08
CA GLY A 27 -11.19 -1.90 -9.24
C GLY A 27 -10.79 -1.30 -10.60
N ALA A 28 -9.64 -1.69 -11.15
CA ALA A 28 -9.26 -1.29 -12.51
C ALA A 28 -10.13 -1.97 -13.58
N PHE A 29 -10.51 -3.24 -13.38
CA PHE A 29 -11.43 -3.96 -14.28
C PHE A 29 -12.86 -3.43 -14.22
N ASP A 30 -13.37 -3.10 -13.03
CA ASP A 30 -14.70 -2.47 -12.86
C ASP A 30 -14.80 -1.21 -13.71
N PHE A 31 -13.69 -0.47 -13.82
CA PHE A 31 -13.60 0.71 -14.66
C PHE A 31 -13.62 0.45 -16.17
N ALA A 32 -13.13 -0.70 -16.61
CA ALA A 32 -13.20 -1.12 -18.00
C ALA A 32 -14.58 -1.66 -18.38
N LEU A 33 -15.32 -2.21 -17.41
CA LEU A 33 -16.59 -2.90 -17.63
C LEU A 33 -17.81 -2.04 -17.33
N VAL A 34 -17.69 -1.08 -16.41
CA VAL A 34 -18.80 -0.25 -15.92
C VAL A 34 -18.57 1.21 -16.36
N PRO A 35 -19.56 1.86 -16.98
CA PRO A 35 -19.48 3.28 -17.31
C PRO A 35 -19.17 4.14 -16.07
N PRO A 36 -18.30 5.16 -16.19
CA PRO A 36 -17.92 6.02 -15.07
C PRO A 36 -19.12 6.71 -14.44
N GLU A 37 -20.16 7.00 -15.21
CA GLU A 37 -21.42 7.60 -14.74
C GLU A 37 -22.13 6.75 -13.68
N ILE A 38 -22.01 5.42 -13.78
CA ILE A 38 -22.60 4.48 -12.82
C ILE A 38 -21.69 4.34 -11.60
N LEU A 39 -20.37 4.24 -11.81
CA LEU A 39 -19.38 4.12 -10.74
C LEU A 39 -19.36 5.35 -9.81
N PHE A 40 -19.55 6.54 -10.38
CA PHE A 40 -19.47 7.80 -9.64
C PHE A 40 -20.81 8.41 -9.27
N ARG A 41 -21.92 7.71 -9.52
CA ARG A 41 -23.28 8.24 -9.33
C ARG A 41 -23.53 8.80 -7.91
N ASN A 42 -22.92 8.18 -6.91
CA ASN A 42 -23.03 8.56 -5.50
C ASN A 42 -21.73 9.14 -4.93
N SER A 43 -20.73 9.38 -5.77
CA SER A 43 -19.44 9.90 -5.32
C SER A 43 -19.51 11.43 -5.15
N PRO A 44 -18.85 12.00 -4.12
CA PRO A 44 -18.80 13.45 -3.97
C PRO A 44 -18.17 14.08 -5.22
N PRO A 45 -18.56 15.30 -5.62
CA PRO A 45 -18.10 15.94 -6.86
C PRO A 45 -16.58 16.14 -6.92
N SER A 46 -15.89 16.13 -5.78
CA SER A 46 -14.43 16.16 -5.68
C SER A 46 -13.73 14.83 -6.03
N ALA A 47 -14.46 13.72 -6.14
CA ALA A 47 -13.91 12.41 -6.50
C ALA A 47 -13.68 12.26 -8.02
N ILE A 48 -14.22 13.16 -8.83
CA ILE A 48 -14.13 13.12 -10.30
C ILE A 48 -12.87 13.87 -10.77
N VAL A 49 -11.71 13.53 -10.20
CA VAL A 49 -10.43 13.98 -10.76
C VAL A 49 -9.95 12.91 -11.73
N ASN A 50 -10.54 12.90 -12.92
CA ASN A 50 -10.19 12.07 -14.07
C ASN A 50 -10.22 10.53 -13.80
N PRO A 51 -11.16 9.78 -14.40
CA PRO A 51 -11.22 8.32 -14.26
C PRO A 51 -9.90 7.60 -14.60
N ALA A 52 -9.11 8.14 -15.54
CA ALA A 52 -7.79 7.61 -15.87
C ALA A 52 -6.79 7.78 -14.71
N CYS A 53 -6.86 8.89 -13.97
CA CYS A 53 -6.02 9.14 -12.80
C CYS A 53 -6.36 8.16 -11.66
N TYR A 54 -7.65 7.88 -11.44
CA TYR A 54 -8.10 6.88 -10.49
C TYR A 54 -7.66 5.46 -10.86
N CYS A 55 -7.81 5.05 -12.13
CA CYS A 55 -7.31 3.75 -12.59
C CYS A 55 -5.79 3.64 -12.43
N THR A 56 -5.07 4.72 -12.76
CA THR A 56 -3.61 4.77 -12.64
C THR A 56 -3.18 4.65 -11.19
N SER A 57 -3.87 5.30 -10.24
CA SER A 57 -3.55 5.20 -8.82
C SER A 57 -3.83 3.78 -8.27
N LEU A 58 -4.90 3.12 -8.71
CA LEU A 58 -5.18 1.72 -8.37
C LEU A 58 -4.12 0.76 -8.89
N LEU A 59 -3.70 0.91 -10.15
CA LEU A 59 -2.64 0.08 -10.74
C LEU A 59 -1.28 0.35 -10.11
N LEU A 60 -0.97 1.61 -9.77
CA LEU A 60 0.23 1.97 -9.02
C LEU A 60 0.21 1.36 -7.61
N GLY A 61 -0.96 1.35 -6.95
CA GLY A 61 -1.15 0.70 -5.66
C GLY A 61 -0.96 -0.80 -5.71
N ALA A 62 -1.55 -1.47 -6.71
CA ALA A 62 -1.36 -2.90 -6.95
C ALA A 62 0.12 -3.22 -7.22
N LYS A 63 0.80 -2.41 -8.04
CA LYS A 63 2.24 -2.56 -8.29
C LYS A 63 3.05 -2.37 -7.01
N GLY A 64 2.75 -1.35 -6.20
CA GLY A 64 3.40 -1.10 -4.92
C GLY A 64 3.22 -2.26 -3.94
N ALA A 65 2.01 -2.78 -3.82
CA ALA A 65 1.69 -3.94 -3.00
C ALA A 65 2.40 -5.22 -3.48
N PHE A 66 2.44 -5.45 -4.80
CA PHE A 66 3.18 -6.57 -5.39
C PHE A 66 4.68 -6.47 -5.08
N MET A 67 5.28 -5.28 -5.24
CA MET A 67 6.69 -5.05 -4.89
C MET A 67 6.98 -5.30 -3.40
N LEU A 68 6.03 -4.99 -2.52
CA LEU A 68 6.16 -5.29 -1.08
C LEU A 68 6.10 -6.78 -0.77
N SER A 69 5.32 -7.55 -1.54
CA SER A 69 5.33 -9.03 -1.44
C SER A 69 6.69 -9.61 -1.85
N GLU A 70 7.38 -8.96 -2.79
CA GLU A 70 8.77 -9.27 -3.15
C GLU A 70 9.81 -8.66 -2.18
N ARG A 71 9.37 -8.11 -1.05
CA ARG A 71 10.21 -7.45 -0.03
C ARG A 71 11.01 -6.25 -0.54
N LYS A 72 10.57 -5.61 -1.63
CA LYS A 72 11.22 -4.41 -2.18
C LYS A 72 10.70 -3.16 -1.46
N PRO A 73 11.54 -2.39 -0.74
CA PRO A 73 11.08 -1.22 0.03
C PRO A 73 10.55 -0.08 -0.86
N LEU A 74 10.93 -0.05 -2.14
CA LEU A 74 10.38 0.86 -3.15
C LEU A 74 8.85 0.74 -3.27
N GLY A 75 8.27 -0.44 -3.00
CA GLY A 75 6.82 -0.62 -3.03
C GLY A 75 6.09 0.21 -1.95
N LEU A 76 6.75 0.47 -0.82
CA LEU A 76 6.19 1.34 0.23
C LEU A 76 6.02 2.76 -0.29
N LEU A 77 7.01 3.31 -1.00
CA LEU A 77 6.94 4.66 -1.57
C LEU A 77 5.78 4.81 -2.56
N LEU A 78 5.54 3.78 -3.38
CA LEU A 78 4.40 3.76 -4.29
C LEU A 78 3.06 3.77 -3.55
N LEU A 79 2.93 3.02 -2.45
CA LEU A 79 1.73 3.07 -1.61
C LEU A 79 1.56 4.41 -0.89
N GLN A 80 2.65 5.04 -0.44
CA GLN A 80 2.61 6.36 0.17
C GLN A 80 2.19 7.44 -0.82
N ALA A 81 2.60 7.33 -2.10
CA ALA A 81 2.20 8.27 -3.14
C ALA A 81 0.67 8.36 -3.30
N ILE A 82 -0.05 7.24 -3.12
CA ILE A 82 -1.51 7.22 -3.12
C ILE A 82 -2.07 8.02 -1.94
N GLY A 83 -1.55 7.81 -0.73
CA GLY A 83 -1.96 8.56 0.45
C GLY A 83 -1.70 10.06 0.32
N LEU A 84 -0.57 10.44 -0.27
CA LEU A 84 -0.24 11.84 -0.56
C LEU A 84 -1.19 12.46 -1.59
N LEU A 85 -1.61 11.68 -2.59
CA LEU A 85 -2.61 12.11 -3.56
C LEU A 85 -3.97 12.39 -2.89
N TYR A 86 -4.39 11.56 -1.93
CA TYR A 86 -5.57 11.84 -1.10
C TYR A 86 -5.40 13.10 -0.23
N ALA A 87 -4.20 13.32 0.33
CA ALA A 87 -3.92 14.53 1.12
C ALA A 87 -4.00 15.80 0.26
N TRP A 88 -3.49 15.75 -0.97
CA TRP A 88 -3.58 16.86 -1.92
C TRP A 88 -5.05 17.17 -2.28
N GLN A 89 -5.90 16.16 -2.40
CA GLN A 89 -7.34 16.35 -2.62
C GLN A 89 -8.10 16.92 -1.39
N GLY A 90 -7.40 17.26 -0.31
CA GLY A 90 -7.99 17.79 0.93
C GLY A 90 -8.62 16.71 1.83
N GLN A 91 -8.48 15.43 1.49
CA GLN A 91 -9.01 14.32 2.27
C GLN A 91 -8.04 13.87 3.37
N TYR A 92 -7.68 14.79 4.27
CA TYR A 92 -6.62 14.58 5.26
C TYR A 92 -6.87 13.39 6.18
N ALA A 93 -8.12 13.14 6.58
CA ALA A 93 -8.46 12.01 7.45
C ALA A 93 -8.18 10.66 6.76
N ILE A 94 -8.60 10.51 5.50
CA ILE A 94 -8.39 9.30 4.70
C ILE A 94 -6.90 9.13 4.41
N ALA A 95 -6.22 10.22 4.04
CA ALA A 95 -4.78 10.22 3.80
C ALA A 95 -4.01 9.78 5.05
N ALA A 96 -4.31 10.35 6.23
CA ALA A 96 -3.65 9.99 7.48
C ALA A 96 -3.85 8.51 7.84
N LEU A 97 -5.09 8.00 7.68
CA LEU A 97 -5.39 6.59 7.89
C LEU A 97 -4.62 5.70 6.92
N TRP A 98 -4.55 6.06 5.64
CA TRP A 98 -3.82 5.29 4.62
C TRP A 98 -2.31 5.29 4.86
N LEU A 99 -1.70 6.47 5.04
CA LEU A 99 -0.25 6.61 5.28
C LEU A 99 0.14 5.89 6.58
N GLY A 100 -0.65 6.07 7.65
CA GLY A 100 -0.40 5.46 8.95
C GLY A 100 -0.53 3.93 8.91
N SER A 101 -1.62 3.40 8.35
CA SER A 101 -1.83 1.95 8.25
C SER A 101 -0.81 1.27 7.36
N THR A 102 -0.43 1.87 6.22
CA THR A 102 0.60 1.30 5.33
C THR A 102 1.99 1.34 5.96
N LEU A 103 2.34 2.39 6.70
CA LEU A 103 3.59 2.44 7.49
C LEU A 103 3.63 1.36 8.56
N LEU A 104 2.52 1.13 9.27
CA LEU A 104 2.47 0.12 10.32
C LEU A 104 2.51 -1.30 9.75
N LEU A 105 1.72 -1.59 8.72
CA LEU A 105 1.60 -2.95 8.16
C LEU A 105 2.82 -3.38 7.34
N PHE A 106 3.46 -2.44 6.63
CA PHE A 106 4.57 -2.74 5.72
C PHE A 106 5.91 -2.16 6.17
N GLY A 107 5.91 -0.99 6.82
CA GLY A 107 7.13 -0.36 7.32
C GLY A 107 7.69 -1.08 8.55
N LEU A 108 6.85 -1.51 9.48
CA LEU A 108 7.27 -2.22 10.69
C LEU A 108 8.07 -3.51 10.39
N PRO A 109 7.60 -4.44 9.54
CA PRO A 109 8.39 -5.64 9.21
C PRO A 109 9.73 -5.31 8.52
N LEU A 110 9.77 -4.29 7.66
CA LEU A 110 11.01 -3.84 7.01
C LEU A 110 12.01 -3.28 8.01
N LEU A 111 11.54 -2.47 8.97
CA LEU A 111 12.38 -1.92 10.04
C LEU A 111 12.98 -3.02 10.92
N LEU A 112 12.19 -4.05 11.27
CA LEU A 112 12.68 -5.19 12.06
C LEU A 112 13.78 -5.95 11.33
N VAL A 113 13.63 -6.20 10.02
CA VAL A 113 14.67 -6.85 9.20
C VAL A 113 15.93 -5.99 9.13
N TRP A 114 15.77 -4.68 8.94
CA TRP A 114 16.92 -3.77 8.88
C TRP A 114 17.71 -3.73 10.20
N GLN A 115 17.01 -3.71 11.34
CA GLN A 115 17.66 -3.78 12.65
C GLN A 115 18.42 -5.09 12.84
N GLU A 116 17.85 -6.21 12.40
CA GLU A 116 18.50 -7.53 12.50
C GLU A 116 19.76 -7.61 11.63
N VAL A 117 19.70 -7.12 10.39
CA VAL A 117 20.85 -7.04 9.48
C VAL A 117 21.97 -6.18 10.09
N ARG A 118 21.63 -5.03 10.70
CA ARG A 118 22.63 -4.18 11.36
C ARG A 118 23.28 -4.84 12.57
N ARG A 119 22.52 -5.58 13.38
CA ARG A 119 23.06 -6.31 14.52
C ARG A 119 24.04 -7.40 14.09
N GLN A 120 23.69 -8.14 13.03
CA GLN A 120 24.56 -9.18 12.48
C GLN A 120 25.83 -8.60 11.85
N ALA A 121 25.72 -7.47 11.13
CA ALA A 121 26.87 -6.78 10.57
C ALA A 121 27.84 -6.29 11.67
N ALA A 122 27.33 -5.77 12.79
CA ALA A 122 28.17 -5.35 13.91
C ALA A 122 28.93 -6.52 14.57
N ALA A 123 28.27 -7.69 14.71
CA ALA A 123 28.87 -8.87 15.31
C ALA A 123 29.95 -9.56 14.45
N LEU A 124 30.03 -9.25 13.16
CA LEU A 124 31.06 -9.78 12.25
C LEU A 124 32.33 -8.91 12.20
N VAL A 125 32.28 -7.70 12.79
CA VAL A 125 33.40 -6.76 12.83
C VAL A 125 34.19 -6.89 14.14
N GLU A 126 33.63 -7.53 15.16
CA GLU A 126 34.28 -7.92 16.42
C GLU A 126 34.96 -9.29 16.31
#